data_AF-A0AAU7Z0X6-F1
#
_entry.id   AF-A0AAU7Z0X6-F1
#
_cell.length_a   1.000
_cell.length_b   1.000
_cell.length_c   1.000
_cell.angle_alpha   90.00
_cell.angle_beta   90.00
_cell.angle_gamma   90.00
#
_symmetry.space_group_name_H-M   'P 1'
#
loop_
_entity.id
_entity.type
_entity.pdbx_description
1 polymer ?
#
loop_
_entity_poly.entity_id
_entity_poly.type
_entity_poly.pdbx_seq_one_letter_code
_entity_poly.pdbx_strand_id
1 'polypeptide(L)'
;MSKLAESTYLIGPRVQFRRGPYTPYVKTLVGLGYFNYPYESAQGRYFVIAPGAGVDLMLGQNLKIRLIDIEYQEWPQFTFGTISPYGVSFGFSYRVFNGSR
;
A
#
# COMPACT_ATOMS: atom_id res chain seq x y z
N MET A 1 12.51 18.31 19.68
CA MET A 1 11.86 18.01 18.39
C MET A 1 11.14 16.67 18.50
N SER A 2 9.85 16.70 18.83
CA SER A 2 9.02 15.49 18.94
C SER A 2 8.72 15.00 17.52
N LYS A 3 9.29 13.86 17.12
CA LYS A 3 8.92 13.20 15.86
C LYS A 3 7.46 12.78 15.96
N LEU A 4 6.60 13.44 15.20
CA LEU A 4 5.28 12.90 14.84
C LEU A 4 5.56 11.63 14.03
N ALA A 5 5.49 10.47 14.68
CA ALA A 5 5.63 9.17 14.05
C ALA A 5 4.22 8.61 13.87
N GLU A 6 3.69 8.76 12.66
CA GLU A 6 2.48 8.09 12.22
C GLU A 6 2.89 6.72 11.69
N SER A 7 2.32 5.65 12.24
CA SER A 7 2.59 4.29 11.78
C SER A 7 1.26 3.61 11.49
N THR A 8 1.06 3.31 10.21
CA THR A 8 -0.15 2.65 9.72
C THR A 8 0.20 1.21 9.39
N TYR A 9 -0.39 0.29 10.14
CA TYR A 9 -0.22 -1.14 9.90
C TYR A 9 -1.40 -1.64 9.08
N LEU A 10 -1.12 -2.01 7.84
CA LEU A 10 -2.10 -2.49 6.88
C LEU A 10 -1.85 -3.97 6.55
N ILE A 11 -2.92 -4.77 6.60
CA ILE A 11 -2.91 -6.18 6.22
C ILE A 11 -4.03 -6.45 5.23
N GLY A 12 -3.77 -7.28 4.22
CA GLY A 12 -4.84 -7.70 3.33
C GLY A 12 -4.36 -8.47 2.11
N PRO A 13 -5.32 -9.04 1.35
CA PRO A 13 -5.00 -9.82 0.18
C PRO A 13 -4.48 -8.95 -0.97
N ARG A 14 -3.49 -9.49 -1.69
CA ARG A 14 -3.03 -8.97 -2.99
C ARG A 14 -3.12 -10.09 -4.01
N VAL A 15 -3.96 -9.89 -5.03
CA VAL A 15 -4.17 -10.84 -6.13
C VAL A 15 -3.43 -10.32 -7.36
N GLN A 16 -2.55 -11.13 -7.93
CA GLN A 16 -1.75 -10.80 -9.11
C GLN A 16 -2.12 -11.75 -10.26
N PHE A 17 -2.41 -11.19 -11.43
CA PHE A 17 -2.70 -11.96 -12.63
C PHE A 17 -1.50 -11.90 -13.57
N ARG A 18 -0.71 -12.98 -13.62
CA ARG A 18 0.45 -13.05 -14.51
C ARG A 18 0.01 -13.39 -15.92
N ARG A 19 0.16 -12.46 -16.86
CA ARG A 19 -0.14 -12.68 -18.28
C ARG A 19 1.06 -12.24 -19.13
N GLY A 20 2.04 -13.15 -19.23
CA GLY A 20 3.31 -12.86 -19.90
C GLY A 20 4.17 -11.88 -19.10
N PRO A 21 4.79 -10.87 -19.75
CA PRO A 21 5.62 -9.89 -19.04
C PRO A 21 4.80 -8.92 -18.20
N TYR A 22 3.50 -8.75 -18.48
CA TYR A 22 2.63 -7.87 -17.70
C TYR A 22 1.92 -8.65 -16.60
N THR A 23 1.95 -8.10 -15.40
CA THR A 23 1.31 -8.63 -14.20
C THR A 23 0.41 -7.54 -13.59
N PRO A 24 -0.80 -7.34 -14.12
CA PRO A 24 -1.82 -6.56 -13.43
C PRO A 24 -2.15 -7.19 -12.08
N TYR A 25 -2.44 -6.34 -11.09
CA TYR A 25 -2.78 -6.78 -9.75
C TYR A 25 -3.75 -5.82 -9.08
N VAL A 26 -4.48 -6.38 -8.13
CA VAL A 26 -5.33 -5.65 -7.21
C VAL A 26 -4.91 -6.01 -5.78
N LYS A 27 -4.99 -5.04 -4.88
CA LYS A 27 -4.76 -5.21 -3.45
C LYS A 27 -5.89 -4.55 -2.71
N THR A 28 -6.33 -5.18 -1.64
CA THR A 28 -7.22 -4.54 -0.69
C THR A 28 -6.56 -4.68 0.65
N LEU A 29 -6.18 -3.55 1.22
CA LEU A 29 -5.52 -3.50 2.50
C LEU A 29 -6.50 -2.94 3.53
N VAL A 30 -6.55 -3.51 4.72
CA VAL A 30 -7.31 -2.95 5.84
C VAL A 30 -6.42 -2.92 7.07
N GLY A 31 -6.62 -1.97 7.97
CA GLY A 31 -5.76 -1.90 9.12
C GLY A 31 -6.14 -0.84 10.13
N LEU A 32 -5.23 -0.63 11.07
CA LEU A 32 -5.38 0.34 12.14
C LEU A 32 -4.24 1.36 12.04
N GLY A 33 -4.60 2.63 11.86
CA GLY A 33 -3.66 3.75 11.95
C GLY A 33 -3.46 4.16 13.41
N TYR A 34 -2.21 4.20 13.87
CA TYR A 34 -1.87 4.72 15.20
C TYR A 34 -1.29 6.13 15.06
N PHE A 35 -2.05 7.13 15.48
CA PHE A 35 -1.59 8.51 15.61
C PHE A 35 -1.19 8.75 17.07
N ASN A 36 0.11 8.88 17.34
CA ASN A 36 0.60 9.30 18.65
C ASN A 36 0.68 10.83 18.70
N TYR A 37 -0.33 11.47 19.29
CA TYR A 37 -0.26 12.88 19.65
C TYR A 37 0.40 13.04 21.03
N PRO A 38 1.42 13.92 21.19
CA PRO A 38 2.06 14.18 22.47
C PRO A 38 1.24 15.19 23.27
N TYR A 39 0.17 14.71 23.90
CA TYR A 39 -0.45 15.22 25.14
C TYR A 39 -1.66 14.33 25.37
N GLU A 40 -1.83 13.87 26.61
CA GLU A 40 -2.87 12.95 27.05
C GLU A 40 -4.24 13.23 26.39
N SER A 41 -4.93 12.16 25.96
CA SER A 41 -6.39 12.09 25.71
C SER A 41 -6.90 11.93 24.26
N ALA A 42 -6.31 11.07 23.42
CA ALA A 42 -7.05 10.33 22.38
C ALA A 42 -6.19 9.25 21.70
N GLN A 43 -6.29 8.00 22.14
CA GLN A 43 -5.82 6.85 21.33
C GLN A 43 -6.88 6.55 20.26
N GLY A 44 -6.82 7.27 19.14
CA GLY A 44 -7.71 7.02 18.02
C GLY A 44 -7.26 5.80 17.23
N ARG A 45 -7.86 4.63 17.46
CA ARG A 45 -7.74 3.47 16.56
C ARG A 45 -8.67 3.70 15.39
N TYR A 46 -8.13 4.24 14.31
CA TYR A 46 -8.91 4.49 13.11
C TYR A 46 -8.78 3.31 12.16
N PHE A 47 -9.93 2.73 11.81
CA PHE A 47 -10.00 1.71 10.78
C PHE A 47 -9.71 2.35 9.42
N VAL A 48 -8.72 1.81 8.73
CA VAL A 48 -8.28 2.25 7.40
C VAL A 48 -8.59 1.14 6.40
N ILE A 49 -9.18 1.51 5.28
CA ILE A 49 -9.29 0.62 4.11
C ILE A 49 -8.49 1.28 2.99
N ALA A 50 -7.58 0.55 2.36
CA ALA A 50 -6.80 1.01 1.23
C ALA A 50 -6.92 0.01 0.06
N PRO A 51 -8.00 0.06 -0.73
CA PRO A 51 -8.02 -0.58 -2.05
C PRO A 51 -6.96 0.01 -2.98
N GLY A 52 -6.37 -0.82 -3.82
CA GLY A 52 -5.40 -0.38 -4.81
C GLY A 52 -5.31 -1.33 -5.99
N ALA A 53 -4.82 -0.81 -7.11
CA ALA A 53 -4.61 -1.57 -8.33
C ALA A 53 -3.37 -1.06 -9.06
N GLY A 54 -2.67 -1.97 -9.74
CA GLY A 54 -1.46 -1.61 -10.45
C GLY A 54 -1.06 -2.63 -11.49
N VAL A 55 -0.02 -2.30 -12.24
CA VAL A 55 0.57 -3.17 -13.27
C VAL A 55 2.07 -3.23 -13.09
N ASP A 56 2.58 -4.45 -12.91
CA ASP A 56 4.00 -4.74 -12.91
C ASP A 56 4.43 -5.28 -14.30
N LEU A 57 5.62 -4.90 -14.76
CA LEU A 57 6.34 -5.44 -15.91
C LEU A 57 7.51 -6.30 -15.43
N MET A 58 7.51 -7.58 -15.79
CA MET A 58 8.60 -8.51 -15.52
C MET A 58 9.63 -8.44 -16.66
N LEU A 59 10.84 -7.97 -16.34
CA LEU A 59 12.00 -7.94 -17.22
C LEU A 59 12.90 -9.13 -16.88
N GLY A 60 12.73 -10.22 -17.63
CA GLY A 60 13.41 -11.48 -17.37
C GLY A 60 12.95 -12.13 -16.06
N GLN A 61 13.86 -12.84 -15.39
CA GLN A 61 13.54 -13.63 -14.19
C GLN A 61 13.77 -12.87 -12.88
N ASN A 62 14.52 -11.76 -12.92
CA ASN A 62 15.04 -11.10 -11.71
C ASN A 62 14.54 -9.67 -11.54
N LEU A 63 14.12 -8.97 -12.59
CA LEU A 63 13.71 -7.58 -12.52
C LEU A 63 12.20 -7.45 -12.70
N LYS A 64 11.57 -6.70 -11.80
CA LYS A 64 10.16 -6.32 -11.88
C LYS A 64 10.06 -4.81 -11.79
N ILE A 65 9.53 -4.18 -12.82
CA ILE A 65 9.23 -2.75 -12.84
C ILE A 65 7.75 -2.56 -12.53
N ARG A 66 7.43 -1.82 -11.49
CA ARG A 66 6.07 -1.34 -11.22
C ARG A 66 5.82 -0.13 -12.10
N LEU A 67 5.07 -0.32 -13.17
CA LEU A 67 4.74 0.75 -14.12
C LEU A 67 3.83 1.78 -13.46
N ILE A 68 2.79 1.29 -12.78
CA ILE A 68 1.84 2.11 -12.06
C ILE A 68 1.24 1.31 -10.90
N ASP A 69 1.07 1.97 -9.77
CA ASP A 69 0.37 1.48 -8.59
C ASP A 69 -0.45 2.63 -8.04
N ILE A 70 -1.75 2.45 -8.05
CA ILE A 70 -2.71 3.42 -7.56
C ILE A 70 -3.23 2.86 -6.25
N GLU A 71 -3.04 3.63 -5.19
CA GLU A 71 -3.55 3.35 -3.86
C GLU A 71 -4.59 4.39 -3.52
N TYR A 72 -5.76 3.91 -3.14
CA TYR A 72 -6.86 4.74 -2.73
C TYR A 72 -7.16 4.39 -1.27
N GLN A 73 -6.91 5.33 -0.37
CA GLN A 73 -7.13 5.10 1.06
C GLN A 73 -8.43 5.77 1.50
N GLU A 74 -9.37 4.97 1.97
CA GLU A 74 -10.64 5.40 2.54
C GLU A 74 -10.63 5.24 4.07
N TRP A 75 -11.11 6.28 4.75
CA TRP A 75 -11.30 6.31 6.20
C TRP A 75 -12.81 6.32 6.48
N PRO A 76 -13.49 5.16 6.49
CA PRO A 76 -14.95 5.08 6.52
C PRO A 76 -15.60 5.67 7.79
N GLN A 77 -14.84 5.92 8.86
CA GLN A 77 -15.33 6.57 10.09
C GLN A 77 -15.23 8.11 10.09
N PHE A 78 -14.82 8.76 9.00
CA PHE A 78 -14.67 10.22 8.94
C PHE A 78 -15.96 10.90 8.42
N THR A 79 -16.82 11.33 9.34
CA THR A 79 -18.16 11.93 9.07
C THR A 79 -18.15 13.39 8.60
N PHE A 80 -16.98 14.04 8.42
CA PHE A 80 -16.88 15.50 8.17
C PHE A 80 -16.08 15.93 6.92
N GLY A 81 -15.86 15.02 5.97
CA GLY A 81 -15.25 15.36 4.69
C GLY A 81 -14.30 14.26 4.21
N THR A 82 -14.55 13.75 3.00
CA THR A 82 -13.78 12.68 2.39
C THR A 82 -12.38 13.17 2.03
N ILE A 83 -11.43 13.07 2.98
CA ILE A 83 -10.01 13.12 2.63
C ILE A 83 -9.68 11.76 2.06
N SER A 84 -9.70 11.66 0.73
CA SER A 84 -9.17 10.51 0.02
C SER A 84 -7.75 10.82 -0.45
N PRO A 85 -6.70 10.44 0.31
CA PRO A 85 -5.36 10.51 -0.23
C PRO A 85 -5.24 9.48 -1.37
N TYR A 86 -5.12 10.00 -2.58
CA TYR A 86 -4.79 9.22 -3.77
C TYR A 86 -3.26 9.16 -3.87
N GLY A 87 -2.69 7.96 -3.79
CA GLY A 87 -1.28 7.71 -4.02
C GLY A 87 -1.08 7.13 -5.41
N VAL A 88 -0.22 7.74 -6.22
CA VAL A 88 0.28 7.11 -7.45
C VAL A 88 1.77 6.87 -7.27
N SER A 89 2.17 5.61 -7.42
CA SER A 89 3.55 5.18 -7.24
C SER A 89 4.06 4.44 -8.47
N PHE A 90 5.35 4.64 -8.76
CA PHE A 90 6.12 3.88 -9.74
C PHE A 90 7.39 3.38 -9.06
N GLY A 91 7.98 2.29 -9.55
CA GLY A 91 9.20 1.78 -8.95
C GLY A 91 9.75 0.53 -9.62
N PHE A 92 10.83 0.00 -9.07
CA PHE A 92 11.43 -1.25 -9.53
C PHE A 92 11.78 -2.13 -8.34
N SER A 93 11.83 -3.43 -8.57
CA SER A 93 12.13 -4.44 -7.58
C SER A 93 13.02 -5.49 -8.23
N TYR A 94 14.17 -5.73 -7.61
CA TYR A 94 15.16 -6.68 -8.09
C TYR A 94 15.24 -7.87 -7.14
N ARG A 95 15.19 -9.07 -7.70
CA ARG A 95 15.37 -10.33 -7.00
C ARG A 95 16.81 -10.81 -7.17
N VAL A 96 17.58 -10.71 -6.08
CA VAL A 96 19.01 -11.07 -6.02
C VAL A 96 19.22 -12.57 -6.13
N PHE A 97 18.31 -13.40 -5.60
CA PHE A 97 18.42 -14.85 -5.66
C PHE A 97 17.22 -15.46 -6.37
N ASN A 98 17.48 -16.05 -7.53
CA ASN A 98 16.61 -17.05 -8.15
C ASN A 98 17.34 -18.37 -7.97
N GLY A 99 16.81 -19.28 -7.15
CA GLY A 99 17.40 -20.61 -6.98
C GLY A 99 17.40 -21.34 -8.32
N SER A 100 18.54 -21.33 -9.00
CA SER A 100 18.84 -22.22 -10.12
C SER A 100 18.83 -23.64 -9.57
N ARG A 101 17.86 -24.45 -10.00
CA ARG A 101 17.98 -25.91 -9.96
C ARG A 101 18.44 -26.36 -11.33
#